data_AF-A0A1S8DDE6-F1
#
_entry.id   AF-A0A1S8DDE6-F1
#
_cell.length_a   1.000
_cell.length_b   1.000
_cell.length_c   1.000
_cell.angle_alpha   90.00
_cell.angle_beta   90.00
_cell.angle_gamma   90.00
#
_symmetry.space_group_name_H-M   'P 1'
#
loop_
_entity.id
_entity.type
_entity.pdbx_description
1 polymer ?
#
loop_
_entity_poly.entity_id
_entity_poly.type
_entity_poly.pdbx_seq_one_letter_code
_entity_poly.pdbx_strand_id
1 'polypeptide(L)'
;MLARQFPGIVQGCGQVVFAAEDDEARLSHASWRTEGDLFERASETGFKQYLMELIDCFIQYRAQTGQTKRKIGVVRIDQGSLMIEWLSNDDLLESEGT
;
A
#
# COMPACT_ATOMS: atom_id res chain seq x y z
N MET A 1 -9.70 16.67 -12.06
CA MET A 1 -8.82 16.26 -10.95
C MET A 1 -7.96 17.46 -10.55
N LEU A 2 -8.16 17.98 -9.35
CA LEU A 2 -7.45 19.17 -8.84
C LEU A 2 -5.92 18.98 -8.78
N ALA A 3 -5.45 17.75 -8.49
CA ALA A 3 -4.02 17.41 -8.46
C ALA A 3 -3.28 17.68 -9.80
N ARG A 4 -3.97 17.48 -10.94
CA ARG A 4 -3.41 17.80 -12.27
C ARG A 4 -3.39 19.30 -12.57
N GLN A 5 -4.27 20.07 -11.92
CA GLN A 5 -4.42 21.51 -12.13
C GLN A 5 -3.48 22.32 -11.24
N PHE A 6 -3.05 21.75 -10.11
CA PHE A 6 -2.17 22.38 -9.14
C PHE A 6 -1.09 21.41 -8.66
N PRO A 7 -0.06 21.14 -9.48
CA PRO A 7 1.01 20.19 -9.14
C PRO A 7 1.78 20.60 -7.87
N GLY A 8 1.76 21.87 -7.48
CA GLY A 8 2.35 22.35 -6.21
C GLY A 8 1.57 21.99 -4.94
N ILE A 9 0.32 21.50 -5.05
CA ILE A 9 -0.50 21.11 -3.88
C ILE A 9 -0.19 19.67 -3.43
N VAL A 10 0.32 18.82 -4.33
CA VAL A 10 0.64 17.42 -4.03
C VAL A 10 2.15 17.25 -3.99
N GLN A 11 2.72 17.47 -2.81
CA GLN A 11 4.11 17.14 -2.53
C GLN A 11 4.11 15.91 -1.62
N GLY A 12 4.70 14.81 -2.11
CA GLY A 12 4.81 13.56 -1.35
C GLY A 12 4.64 12.34 -2.24
N CYS A 13 5.76 11.65 -2.48
CA CYS A 13 5.78 10.31 -3.03
C CYS A 13 5.96 9.31 -1.90
N GLY A 14 5.39 8.12 -2.04
CA GLY A 14 5.57 7.09 -1.04
C GLY A 14 5.17 5.72 -1.52
N GLN A 15 5.69 4.73 -0.83
CA GLN A 15 5.29 3.35 -0.99
C GLN A 15 4.95 2.73 0.36
N VAL A 16 3.96 1.85 0.35
CA VAL A 16 3.59 1.04 1.51
C VAL A 16 3.69 -0.42 1.09
N VAL A 17 4.67 -1.14 1.63
CA VAL A 17 4.78 -2.58 1.47
C VAL A 17 3.93 -3.23 2.54
N PHE A 18 3.03 -4.13 2.16
CA PHE A 18 2.14 -4.80 3.10
C PHE A 18 2.19 -6.32 2.94
N ALA A 19 1.91 -7.02 4.03
CA ALA A 19 1.84 -8.47 4.09
C ALA A 19 0.77 -8.95 5.08
N ALA A 20 0.10 -10.05 4.72
CA ALA A 20 -0.71 -10.88 5.60
C ALA A 20 0.08 -12.12 6.01
N GLU A 21 -0.03 -12.52 7.28
CA GLU A 21 0.53 -13.78 7.78
C GLU A 21 -0.16 -14.99 7.14
N ASP A 22 0.48 -16.15 7.26
CA ASP A 22 0.12 -17.30 6.43
C ASP A 22 -1.22 -17.94 6.80
N ASP A 23 -1.62 -17.81 8.06
CA ASP A 23 -2.82 -18.36 8.68
C ASP A 23 -3.99 -17.35 8.75
N GLU A 24 -3.75 -16.08 8.47
CA GLU A 24 -4.77 -15.03 8.54
C GLU A 24 -5.08 -14.39 7.19
N ALA A 25 -6.37 -14.16 6.93
CA ALA A 25 -6.82 -13.34 5.80
C ALA A 25 -6.91 -11.86 6.19
N ARG A 26 -5.92 -11.37 6.95
CA ARG A 26 -5.89 -10.01 7.50
C ARG A 26 -4.53 -9.38 7.34
N LEU A 27 -4.51 -8.05 7.28
CA LEU A 27 -3.27 -7.28 7.24
C LEU A 27 -2.50 -7.46 8.56
N SER A 28 -1.31 -8.05 8.48
CA SER A 28 -0.45 -8.27 9.65
C SER A 28 0.67 -7.24 9.73
N HIS A 29 1.25 -6.89 8.59
CA HIS A 29 2.39 -5.97 8.50
C HIS A 29 2.20 -4.93 7.41
N ALA A 30 2.62 -3.71 7.71
CA ALA A 30 2.74 -2.64 6.72
C ALA A 30 3.96 -1.77 7.05
N SER A 31 4.84 -1.59 6.06
CA SER A 31 6.03 -0.75 6.13
C SER A 31 5.87 0.43 5.17
N TRP A 32 6.05 1.64 5.69
CA TRP A 32 5.92 2.87 4.92
C TRP A 32 7.32 3.40 4.57
N ARG A 33 7.55 3.70 3.29
CA ARG A 33 8.72 4.44 2.82
C ARG A 33 8.20 5.65 2.05
N THR A 34 8.29 6.82 2.66
CA THR A 34 7.73 8.06 2.12
C THR A 34 8.80 9.15 2.02
N GLU A 35 8.58 10.09 1.12
CA GLU A 35 9.37 11.31 0.99
C GLU A 35 8.63 12.49 1.63
N GLY A 36 9.40 13.45 2.16
CA GLY A 36 8.85 14.66 2.78
C GLY A 36 8.05 14.35 4.04
N ASP A 37 6.95 15.09 4.23
CA ASP A 37 6.06 15.04 5.40
C ASP A 37 4.83 14.12 5.20
N LEU A 38 4.85 13.29 4.15
CA LEU A 38 3.69 12.49 3.77
C LEU A 38 3.26 11.52 4.88
N PHE A 39 4.20 10.91 5.59
CA PHE A 39 3.88 9.95 6.65
C PHE A 39 3.25 10.64 7.87
N GLU A 40 3.79 11.79 8.26
CA GLU A 40 3.26 12.63 9.34
C GLU A 40 1.84 13.08 9.00
N ARG A 41 1.64 13.67 7.82
CA ARG A 41 0.32 14.11 7.35
C ARG A 41 -0.67 12.96 7.21
N ALA A 42 -0.23 11.81 6.71
CA ALA A 42 -1.08 10.62 6.62
C ALA A 42 -1.51 10.13 8.00
N SER A 43 -0.65 10.28 9.01
CA SER A 43 -0.96 9.91 10.39
C SER A 43 -1.90 10.92 11.04
N GLU A 44 -1.68 12.22 10.87
CA GLU A 44 -2.51 13.29 11.44
C GLU A 44 -3.92 13.36 10.85
N THR A 45 -4.06 13.10 9.54
CA THR A 45 -5.34 13.16 8.83
C THR A 45 -6.17 11.88 8.93
N GLY A 46 -5.63 10.82 9.54
CA GLY A 46 -6.25 9.49 9.60
C GLY A 46 -6.15 8.69 8.29
N PHE A 47 -5.59 9.27 7.22
CA PHE A 47 -5.39 8.59 5.94
C PHE A 47 -4.63 7.27 6.08
N LYS A 48 -3.63 7.22 6.96
CA LYS A 48 -2.88 6.01 7.26
C LYS A 48 -3.81 4.89 7.73
N GLN A 49 -4.70 5.17 8.67
CA GLN A 49 -5.65 4.17 9.18
C GLN A 49 -6.61 3.71 8.08
N TYR A 50 -7.21 4.64 7.34
CA TYR A 50 -8.14 4.30 6.26
C TYR A 50 -7.48 3.47 5.16
N LEU A 51 -6.21 3.73 4.85
CA LEU A 51 -5.47 2.93 3.89
C LEU A 51 -5.24 1.50 4.40
N MET A 52 -4.91 1.32 5.69
CA MET A 52 -4.71 -0.02 6.26
C MET A 52 -6.03 -0.81 6.28
N GLU A 53 -7.14 -0.18 6.64
CA GLU A 53 -8.48 -0.79 6.61
C GLU A 53 -8.87 -1.19 5.18
N LEU A 54 -8.59 -0.35 4.18
CA LEU A 54 -8.87 -0.66 2.79
C LEU A 54 -8.05 -1.86 2.28
N ILE A 55 -6.76 -1.93 2.64
CA ILE A 55 -5.90 -3.06 2.29
C ILE A 55 -6.42 -4.34 2.95
N ASP A 56 -6.80 -4.29 4.23
CA ASP A 56 -7.38 -5.42 4.95
C ASP A 56 -8.64 -5.94 4.26
N CYS A 57 -9.56 -5.04 3.85
CA CYS A 57 -10.73 -5.41 3.07
C CYS A 57 -10.36 -6.11 1.75
N PHE A 58 -9.35 -5.64 1.03
CA PHE A 58 -8.93 -6.30 -0.21
C PHE A 58 -8.29 -7.66 0.03
N ILE A 59 -7.49 -7.84 1.09
CA ILE A 59 -6.91 -9.14 1.46
C ILE A 59 -8.03 -10.14 1.73
N GLN A 60 -9.02 -9.76 2.54
CA GLN A 60 -10.18 -10.60 2.85
C GLN A 60 -10.97 -11.00 1.59
N TYR A 61 -11.28 -10.03 0.73
CA TYR A 61 -11.99 -10.29 -0.53
C TYR A 61 -11.23 -11.25 -1.46
N ARG A 62 -9.92 -11.05 -1.61
CA ARG A 62 -9.07 -11.89 -2.45
C ARG A 62 -8.90 -13.31 -1.87
N ALA A 63 -8.91 -13.46 -0.55
CA ALA A 63 -8.94 -14.76 0.12
C ALA A 63 -10.24 -15.52 -0.14
N GLN A 64 -11.39 -14.85 -0.06
CA GLN A 64 -12.70 -15.46 -0.34
C GLN A 64 -12.86 -15.89 -1.80
N THR A 65 -12.21 -15.20 -2.73
CA THR A 65 -12.30 -15.47 -4.17
C THR A 65 -11.19 -16.40 -4.69
N GLY A 66 -10.33 -16.91 -3.81
CA GLY A 66 -9.29 -17.88 -4.17
C GLY A 66 -8.14 -17.33 -5.02
N GLN A 67 -7.90 -16.01 -5.00
CA GLN A 67 -6.80 -15.38 -5.73
C GLN A 67 -5.44 -15.88 -5.19
N THR A 68 -4.50 -16.17 -6.10
CA THR A 68 -3.14 -16.64 -5.76
C THR A 68 -2.28 -15.51 -5.19
N LYS A 69 -2.25 -14.35 -5.85
CA LYS A 69 -1.60 -13.13 -5.33
C LYS A 69 -2.57 -12.39 -4.40
N ARG A 70 -2.49 -12.64 -3.09
CA ARG A 70 -3.43 -12.06 -2.11
C ARG A 70 -2.83 -11.60 -0.79
N LYS A 71 -1.61 -12.02 -0.47
CA LYS A 71 -1.03 -11.79 0.86
C LYS A 71 -0.12 -10.58 0.91
N ILE A 72 0.58 -10.31 -0.18
CA ILE A 72 1.67 -9.34 -0.20
C ILE A 72 1.43 -8.37 -1.34
N GLY A 73 1.80 -7.12 -1.13
CA GLY A 73 1.72 -6.12 -2.17
C GLY A 73 2.41 -4.82 -1.81
N VAL A 74 2.39 -3.91 -2.76
CA VAL A 74 2.92 -2.56 -2.63
C VAL A 74 1.83 -1.57 -3.03
N VAL A 75 1.57 -0.61 -2.16
CA VAL A 75 0.78 0.58 -2.50
C VAL A 75 1.76 1.67 -2.90
N ARG A 76 1.66 2.18 -4.13
CA ARG A 76 2.40 3.36 -4.60
C ARG A 76 1.49 4.58 -4.52
N ILE A 77 2.00 5.62 -3.87
CA ILE A 77 1.35 6.93 -3.70
C ILE A 77 2.19 7.93 -4.47
N ASP A 78 1.63 8.52 -5.51
CA ASP A 78 2.35 9.48 -6.36
C ASP A 78 1.36 10.48 -6.97
N GLN A 79 1.68 11.78 -6.89
CA GLN A 79 0.97 12.88 -7.57
C GLN A 79 -0.57 12.79 -7.52
N GLY A 80 -1.12 12.38 -6.38
CA GLY A 80 -2.56 12.29 -6.14
C GLY A 80 -3.22 11.02 -6.70
N SER A 81 -2.40 10.05 -7.10
CA SER A 81 -2.80 8.72 -7.50
C SER A 81 -2.36 7.71 -6.45
N LEU A 82 -3.15 6.64 -6.31
CA LEU A 82 -2.85 5.49 -5.48
C LEU A 82 -2.99 4.23 -6.32
N MET A 83 -1.94 3.43 -6.40
CA MET A 83 -1.91 2.18 -7.14
C MET A 83 -1.56 1.04 -6.19
N ILE A 84 -2.30 -0.06 -6.26
CA ILE A 84 -2.03 -1.27 -5.49
C ILE A 84 -1.54 -2.35 -6.44
N GLU A 85 -0.32 -2.83 -6.22
CA GLU A 85 0.27 -3.96 -6.92
C GLU A 85 0.34 -5.16 -5.98
N TRP A 86 -0.21 -6.30 -6.42
CA TRP A 86 -0.20 -7.54 -5.64
C TRP A 86 0.98 -8.40 -6.09
N LEU A 87 1.78 -8.85 -5.14
CA LEU A 87 2.98 -9.62 -5.36
C LEU A 87 2.76 -11.11 -5.04
N SER A 88 3.55 -11.94 -5.70
CA SER A 88 3.77 -13.35 -5.37
C SER A 88 4.93 -13.45 -4.37
N ASN A 89 5.04 -14.57 -3.64
CA ASN A 89 6.22 -14.80 -2.80
C ASN A 89 7.52 -14.82 -3.63
N ASP A 90 7.46 -15.27 -4.89
CA ASP A 90 8.60 -15.27 -5.80
C ASP A 90 9.06 -13.85 -6.16
N ASP A 91 8.13 -12.89 -6.23
CA ASP A 91 8.44 -11.48 -6.56
C ASP A 91 9.25 -10.80 -5.43
N LEU A 92 9.24 -11.34 -4.20
CA LEU A 92 10.05 -10.84 -3.09
C LEU A 92 11.50 -11.32 -3.12
N LEU A 93 11.74 -12.54 -3.61
CA LEU A 93 13.08 -13.14 -3.68
C LEU A 93 13.99 -12.43 -4.70
N GLU A 94 13.39 -11.78 -5.70
CA GLU A 94 14.13 -10.96 -6.68
C GLU A 94 14.49 -9.56 -6.14
N SER A 95 13.83 -9.09 -5.07
CA SER A 95 14.04 -7.75 -4.50
C SER A 95 15.15 -7.66 -3.45
N GLU A 96 15.66 -8.80 -2.96
CA GLU A 96 16.80 -8.87 -2.03
C GLU A 96 18.15 -9.13 -2.76
N GLY A 97 18.13 -9.20 -4.10
CA GLY A 97 19.29 -9.56 -4.93
C GLY A 97 19.96 -8.41 -5.69
N THR A 98 19.86 -7.15 -5.26
CA THR A 98 20.53 -5.99 -5.90
C THR A 98 20.97 -4.97 -4.86
#